data_AF-A0A934K7S0-F1
#
_entry.id   AF-A0A934K7S0-F1
#
_cell.length_a   1.000
_cell.length_b   1.000
_cell.length_c   1.000
_cell.angle_alpha   90.00
_cell.angle_beta   90.00
_cell.angle_gamma   90.00
#
_symmetry.space_group_name_H-M   'P 1'
#
loop_
_entity.id
_entity.type
_entity.pdbx_description
1 polymer ?
#
loop_
_entity_poly.entity_id
_entity_poly.type
_entity_poly.pdbx_seq_one_letter_code
_entity_poly.pdbx_strand_id
1 'polypeptide(L)'
;MGGPPAGGPARLSGQGSFSGAITGDTQGTVVFSGGVTGSCASRAKQFTGVSFTDMESSDGGRKVLLTRATLPAGVEGPGTYDLSTTPLEVSANYAFTPDQAGAQARREAQIWRARSGETRAVLVLRPDGTGKLTVSGLAPALPQPAGSSLGQPLGFTESFSCS
;
A
#
# COMPACT_ATOMS: atom_id res chain seq x y z
N MET A 1 -9.35 -2.05 -42.05
CA MET A 1 -9.21 -0.91 -41.13
C MET A 1 -9.06 -1.46 -39.73
N GLY A 2 -7.83 -1.58 -39.23
CA GLY A 2 -7.57 -2.02 -37.86
C GLY A 2 -7.87 -0.87 -36.91
N GLY A 3 -8.89 -1.02 -36.06
CA GLY A 3 -9.10 -0.10 -34.95
C GLY A 3 -7.87 -0.11 -34.04
N PRO A 4 -7.49 1.02 -33.41
CA PRO A 4 -6.42 1.01 -32.44
C PRO A 4 -6.77 0.02 -31.33
N PRO A 5 -5.79 -0.72 -30.77
CA PRO A 5 -6.05 -1.52 -29.59
C PRO A 5 -6.61 -0.59 -28.51
N ALA A 6 -7.77 -0.93 -27.96
CA ALA A 6 -8.32 -0.26 -26.81
C ALA A 6 -7.24 -0.30 -25.71
N GLY A 7 -6.60 0.83 -25.47
CA GLY A 7 -5.59 0.97 -24.43
C GLY A 7 -6.25 0.60 -23.11
N GLY A 8 -5.94 -0.60 -22.61
CA GLY A 8 -6.37 -1.02 -21.29
C GLY A 8 -5.94 0.04 -20.26
N PRO A 9 -6.62 0.16 -19.12
CA PRO A 9 -6.21 1.09 -18.10
C PRO A 9 -4.74 0.82 -17.75
N ALA A 10 -3.89 1.84 -17.86
CA ALA A 10 -2.49 1.74 -17.46
C ALA A 10 -2.43 1.13 -16.05
N ARG A 11 -1.72 0.00 -15.92
CA ARG A 11 -1.55 -0.70 -14.65
C ARG A 11 -0.28 -0.19 -14.02
N LEU A 12 -0.39 0.37 -12.81
CA LEU A 12 0.78 0.71 -12.02
C LEU A 12 1.20 -0.58 -11.31
N SER A 13 2.47 -0.94 -11.49
CA SER A 13 3.13 -1.92 -10.65
C SER A 13 4.02 -1.18 -9.66
N GLY A 14 4.22 -1.80 -8.50
CA GLY A 14 5.10 -1.28 -7.48
C GLY A 14 5.95 -2.37 -6.86
N GLN A 15 7.06 -1.95 -6.28
CA GLN A 15 7.90 -2.76 -5.42
C GLN A 15 7.77 -2.21 -4.00
N GLY A 16 7.46 -3.08 -3.05
CA GLY A 16 7.41 -2.78 -1.63
C GLY A 16 8.60 -3.39 -0.91
N SER A 17 9.08 -2.73 0.13
CA SER A 17 10.05 -3.28 1.08
C SER A 17 9.53 -3.02 2.48
N PHE A 18 9.30 -4.10 3.24
CA PHE A 18 8.63 -4.07 4.55
C PHE A 18 9.63 -4.36 5.67
N SER A 19 9.38 -3.78 6.84
CA SER A 19 10.19 -3.93 8.06
C SER A 19 9.33 -3.96 9.32
N GLY A 20 9.80 -4.66 10.36
CA GLY A 20 9.09 -4.81 11.64
C GLY A 20 8.20 -6.05 11.64
N ALA A 21 6.88 -5.85 11.72
CA ALA A 21 5.92 -6.96 11.80
C ALA A 21 5.90 -7.87 10.56
N ILE A 22 6.15 -7.29 9.38
CA ILE A 22 6.35 -7.98 8.12
C ILE A 22 7.72 -7.54 7.60
N THR A 23 8.52 -8.47 7.10
CA THR A 23 9.87 -8.19 6.61
C THR A 23 10.07 -8.78 5.22
N GLY A 24 10.74 -8.02 4.35
CA GLY A 24 11.14 -8.48 3.03
C GLY A 24 10.58 -7.62 1.91
N ASP A 25 11.04 -7.93 0.70
CA ASP A 25 10.65 -7.23 -0.51
C ASP A 25 9.45 -7.94 -1.15
N THR A 26 8.51 -7.16 -1.69
CA THR A 26 7.30 -7.65 -2.35
C THR A 26 7.07 -6.92 -3.66
N GLN A 27 6.30 -7.55 -4.55
CA GLN A 27 5.84 -6.90 -5.78
C GLN A 27 4.31 -6.91 -5.78
N GLY A 28 3.73 -5.75 -6.05
CA GLY A 28 2.30 -5.56 -5.92
C GLY A 28 1.70 -4.73 -7.04
N THR A 29 0.38 -4.71 -7.05
CA THR A 29 -0.40 -3.82 -7.89
C THR A 29 -0.63 -2.51 -7.16
N VAL A 30 -0.45 -1.40 -7.87
CA VAL A 30 -0.67 -0.06 -7.33
C VAL A 30 -1.88 0.57 -8.02
N VAL A 31 -2.69 1.29 -7.25
CA VAL A 31 -3.85 2.01 -7.76
C VAL A 31 -3.85 3.43 -7.21
N PHE A 32 -4.06 4.40 -8.09
CA PHE A 32 -4.31 5.79 -7.71
C PHE A 32 -5.81 5.98 -7.42
N SER A 33 -6.10 6.62 -6.29
CA SER A 33 -7.43 7.11 -5.91
C SER A 33 -7.68 8.45 -6.62
N GLY A 34 -8.89 8.66 -7.15
CA GLY A 34 -9.26 9.89 -7.87
C GLY A 34 -10.12 9.72 -9.13
N GLY A 35 -10.49 8.49 -9.53
CA GLY A 35 -11.54 8.26 -10.53
C GLY A 35 -11.27 8.80 -11.94
N VAL A 36 -10.01 8.81 -12.39
CA VAL A 36 -9.64 9.41 -13.68
C VAL A 36 -9.31 8.39 -14.76
N THR A 37 -9.84 8.61 -15.96
CA THR A 37 -9.45 7.91 -17.20
C THR A 37 -8.23 8.61 -17.83
N GLY A 38 -7.46 7.88 -18.65
CA GLY A 38 -6.29 8.44 -19.36
C GLY A 38 -4.94 7.86 -18.93
N SER A 39 -3.87 8.49 -19.42
CA SER A 39 -2.47 8.11 -19.16
C SER A 39 -2.07 8.34 -17.70
N CYS A 40 -0.99 7.70 -17.24
CA CYS A 40 -0.54 7.89 -15.86
C CYS A 40 -0.09 9.30 -15.53
N ALA A 41 0.54 10.01 -16.48
CA ALA A 41 0.87 11.42 -16.29
C ALA A 41 -0.39 12.27 -16.04
N SER A 42 -1.52 11.95 -16.69
CA SER A 42 -2.80 12.60 -16.43
C SER A 42 -3.38 12.19 -15.08
N ARG A 43 -3.36 10.90 -14.73
CA ARG A 43 -3.84 10.41 -13.42
C ARG A 43 -3.04 10.97 -12.25
N ALA A 44 -1.73 11.15 -12.42
CA ALA A 44 -0.85 11.70 -11.40
C ALA A 44 -1.18 13.15 -11.06
N LYS A 45 -1.82 13.93 -11.96
CA LYS A 45 -2.22 15.33 -11.71
C LYS A 45 -3.44 15.48 -10.82
N GLN A 46 -4.32 14.48 -10.78
CA GLN A 46 -5.55 14.47 -9.99
C GLN A 46 -5.51 13.35 -8.93
N PHE A 47 -4.29 12.94 -8.59
CA PHE A 47 -4.04 11.92 -7.60
C PHE A 47 -4.42 12.46 -6.23
N THR A 48 -5.22 11.69 -5.49
CA THR A 48 -5.63 12.00 -4.11
C THR A 48 -5.18 10.93 -3.11
N GLY A 49 -4.60 9.82 -3.56
CA GLY A 49 -4.16 8.74 -2.69
C GLY A 49 -3.69 7.51 -3.46
N VAL A 50 -2.89 6.67 -2.82
CA VAL A 50 -2.32 5.44 -3.39
C VAL A 50 -2.73 4.25 -2.54
N SER A 51 -3.01 3.13 -3.20
CA SER A 51 -3.07 1.82 -2.55
C SER A 51 -2.13 0.85 -3.25
N PHE A 52 -1.36 0.11 -2.47
CA PHE A 52 -0.54 -1.00 -2.95
C PHE A 52 -1.13 -2.31 -2.42
N THR A 53 -1.26 -3.29 -3.28
CA THR A 53 -1.76 -4.62 -2.93
C THR A 53 -0.79 -5.68 -3.41
N ASP A 54 -0.25 -6.43 -2.46
CA ASP A 54 0.49 -7.66 -2.69
C ASP A 54 -0.39 -8.86 -2.32
N MET A 55 -0.43 -9.84 -3.21
CA MET A 55 -1.18 -11.08 -3.04
C MET A 55 -0.28 -12.24 -3.42
N GLU A 56 0.11 -13.01 -2.41
CA GLU A 56 0.95 -14.19 -2.59
C GLU A 56 0.13 -15.43 -2.25
N SER A 57 0.11 -16.39 -3.17
CA SER A 57 -0.27 -17.76 -2.86
C SER A 57 1.00 -18.49 -2.45
N SER A 58 1.02 -19.04 -1.25
CA SER A 58 2.12 -19.82 -0.69
C SER A 58 1.65 -21.23 -0.41
N ASP A 59 2.58 -22.17 -0.27
CA ASP A 59 2.26 -23.52 0.21
C ASP A 59 1.66 -23.43 1.62
N GLY A 60 0.33 -23.56 1.70
CA GLY A 60 -0.41 -23.51 2.96
C GLY A 60 -1.43 -22.38 3.05
N GLY A 61 -1.49 -21.45 2.10
CA GLY A 61 -2.53 -20.43 2.08
C GLY A 61 -2.23 -19.19 1.23
N ARG A 62 -3.24 -18.30 1.21
CA ARG A 62 -3.19 -16.99 0.57
C ARG A 62 -2.87 -15.90 1.57
N LYS A 63 -1.80 -15.15 1.29
CA LYS A 63 -1.40 -13.92 1.98
C LYS A 63 -1.89 -12.71 1.18
N VAL A 64 -2.47 -11.73 1.87
CA VAL A 64 -2.85 -10.44 1.28
C VAL A 64 -2.29 -9.33 2.15
N LEU A 65 -1.55 -8.42 1.52
CA LEU A 65 -1.02 -7.21 2.13
C LEU A 65 -1.52 -6.01 1.34
N LEU A 66 -2.30 -5.15 2.00
CA LEU A 66 -2.87 -3.93 1.42
C LEU A 66 -2.38 -2.74 2.22
N THR A 67 -1.61 -1.86 1.60
CA THR A 67 -1.29 -0.55 2.15
C THR A 67 -2.11 0.51 1.44
N ARG A 68 -2.40 1.59 2.17
CA ARG A 68 -3.13 2.74 1.66
C ARG A 68 -2.55 4.01 2.27
N ALA A 69 -2.45 5.04 1.45
CA ALA A 69 -2.18 6.41 1.87
C ALA A 69 -3.07 7.36 1.07
N THR A 70 -3.71 8.31 1.73
CA THR A 70 -4.51 9.36 1.09
C THR A 70 -3.89 10.73 1.40
N LEU A 71 -4.00 11.65 0.45
CA LEU A 71 -3.51 13.02 0.58
C LEU A 71 -4.47 13.87 1.44
N PRO A 72 -3.94 14.89 2.13
CA PRO A 72 -4.75 15.88 2.82
C PRO A 72 -5.85 16.48 1.93
N ALA A 73 -7.00 16.79 2.52
CA ALA A 73 -8.08 17.46 1.81
C ALA A 73 -7.61 18.77 1.15
N GLY A 74 -7.99 18.99 -0.10
CA GLY A 74 -7.61 20.17 -0.88
C GLY A 74 -6.24 20.08 -1.54
N VAL A 75 -5.56 18.94 -1.44
CA VAL A 75 -4.26 18.69 -2.07
C VAL A 75 -4.38 17.55 -3.08
N GLU A 76 -3.89 17.77 -4.28
CA GLU A 76 -3.80 16.74 -5.33
C GLU A 76 -2.54 16.92 -6.17
N GLY A 77 -2.20 15.89 -6.94
CA GLY A 77 -1.19 16.02 -7.97
C GLY A 77 0.24 15.63 -7.54
N PRO A 78 1.24 15.92 -8.40
CA PRO A 78 2.65 15.71 -8.09
C PRO A 78 3.13 16.64 -6.96
N GLY A 79 3.98 16.11 -6.09
CA GLY A 79 4.51 16.85 -4.96
C GLY A 79 5.24 15.95 -3.98
N THR A 80 5.72 16.54 -2.89
CA THR A 80 6.22 15.82 -1.72
C THR A 80 5.31 16.16 -0.55
N TYR A 81 4.71 15.14 0.04
CA TYR A 81 3.69 15.28 1.07
C TYR A 81 4.16 14.57 2.33
N ASP A 82 4.29 15.34 3.41
CA ASP A 82 4.43 14.79 4.75
C ASP A 82 3.02 14.46 5.27
N LEU A 83 2.72 13.16 5.32
CA LEU A 83 1.44 12.65 5.78
C LEU A 83 1.42 12.49 7.30
N SER A 84 2.53 12.71 8.00
CA SER A 84 2.70 12.47 9.45
C SER A 84 1.88 13.40 10.36
N THR A 85 1.44 14.56 9.84
CA THR A 85 0.79 15.63 10.62
C THR A 85 -0.68 15.86 10.29
N THR A 86 -1.15 15.33 9.17
CA THR A 86 -2.57 15.40 8.75
C THR A 86 -3.30 14.21 9.38
N PRO A 87 -4.61 14.27 9.74
CA PRO A 87 -5.34 13.15 10.35
C PRO A 87 -5.10 11.87 9.56
N LEU A 88 -4.24 11.01 10.10
CA LEU A 88 -3.38 10.16 9.29
C LEU A 88 -4.17 9.14 8.48
N GLU A 89 -4.21 9.32 7.15
CA GLU A 89 -4.92 8.43 6.22
C GLU A 89 -4.03 7.28 5.70
N VAL A 90 -3.07 6.84 6.53
CA VAL A 90 -2.15 5.75 6.21
C VAL A 90 -2.49 4.52 7.03
N SER A 91 -2.64 3.38 6.35
CA SER A 91 -2.84 2.09 6.98
C SER A 91 -2.22 0.95 6.19
N ALA A 92 -1.93 -0.15 6.88
CA ALA A 92 -1.59 -1.43 6.29
C ALA A 92 -2.53 -2.49 6.84
N ASN A 93 -2.98 -3.39 5.99
CA ASN A 93 -3.88 -4.49 6.34
C ASN A 93 -3.22 -5.78 5.86
N TYR A 94 -3.12 -6.74 6.76
CA TYR A 94 -2.60 -8.06 6.50
C TYR A 94 -3.68 -9.09 6.78
N ALA A 95 -3.80 -10.07 5.89
CA ALA A 95 -4.61 -11.26 6.11
C ALA A 95 -3.92 -12.50 5.54
N PHE A 96 -3.93 -13.57 6.31
CA PHE A 96 -3.54 -14.91 5.86
C PHE A 96 -4.73 -15.87 5.99
N THR A 97 -5.05 -16.52 4.87
CA THR A 97 -6.12 -17.51 4.78
C THR A 97 -5.54 -18.86 4.35
N PRO A 98 -5.60 -19.91 5.17
CA PRO A 98 -5.07 -21.22 4.80
C PRO A 98 -5.92 -21.91 3.72
N ASP A 99 -5.27 -22.69 2.85
CA ASP A 99 -5.94 -23.37 1.72
C ASP A 99 -6.79 -24.57 2.16
N GLN A 100 -6.41 -25.24 3.26
CA GLN A 100 -7.15 -26.37 3.80
C GLN A 100 -8.04 -25.95 4.96
N ALA A 101 -9.35 -26.14 4.79
CA ALA A 101 -10.32 -26.04 5.87
C ALA A 101 -10.11 -27.19 6.87
N GLY A 102 -9.21 -27.02 7.84
CA GLY A 102 -8.97 -28.00 8.90
C GLY A 102 -7.50 -28.23 9.27
N ALA A 103 -6.54 -27.70 8.50
CA ALA A 103 -5.16 -27.64 8.97
C ALA A 103 -5.10 -26.71 10.19
N GLN A 104 -4.28 -27.04 11.19
CA GLN A 104 -4.03 -26.20 12.38
C GLN A 104 -3.45 -24.81 12.06
N ALA A 105 -3.23 -24.49 10.78
CA ALA A 105 -2.87 -23.16 10.31
C ALA A 105 -3.98 -22.16 10.69
N ARG A 106 -3.66 -21.29 11.64
CA ARG A 106 -4.58 -20.28 12.15
C ARG A 106 -4.75 -19.17 11.11
N ARG A 107 -5.97 -18.68 10.93
CA ARG A 107 -6.19 -17.42 10.21
C ARG A 107 -5.54 -16.29 11.00
N GLU A 108 -4.75 -15.48 10.31
CA GLU A 108 -4.08 -14.33 10.90
C GLU A 108 -4.55 -13.07 10.20
N ALA A 109 -4.80 -12.03 10.98
CA ALA A 109 -5.15 -10.74 10.45
C ALA A 109 -4.61 -9.66 11.38
N GLN A 110 -4.13 -8.59 10.78
CA GLN A 110 -3.71 -7.41 11.52
C GLN A 110 -3.90 -6.16 10.68
N ILE A 111 -4.20 -5.06 11.37
CA ILE A 111 -4.25 -3.73 10.78
C ILE A 111 -3.22 -2.89 11.53
N TRP A 112 -2.36 -2.19 10.79
CA TRP A 112 -1.53 -1.13 11.35
C TRP A 112 -2.06 0.21 10.89
N ARG A 113 -2.13 1.14 11.84
CA ARG A 113 -2.63 2.49 11.61
C ARG A 113 -1.59 3.48 12.09
N ALA A 114 -1.59 4.62 11.43
CA ALA A 114 -0.74 5.71 11.81
C ALA A 114 -1.19 6.34 13.14
N ARG A 115 -0.22 6.75 13.95
CA ARG A 115 -0.40 7.44 15.22
C ARG A 115 0.32 8.77 15.19
N SER A 116 -0.38 9.82 15.63
CA SER A 116 0.17 11.17 15.66
C SER A 116 1.42 11.22 16.53
N GLY A 117 2.49 11.82 16.03
CA GLY A 117 3.78 11.95 16.73
C GLY A 117 4.66 10.69 16.74
N GLU A 118 4.13 9.52 16.39
CA GLU A 118 4.87 8.25 16.36
C GLU A 118 5.15 7.81 14.91
N THR A 119 4.18 7.94 14.02
CA THR A 119 4.30 7.53 12.63
C THR A 119 4.92 8.64 11.80
N ARG A 120 5.91 8.26 10.97
CA ARG A 120 6.40 9.11 9.88
C ARG A 120 5.96 8.54 8.55
N ALA A 121 5.38 9.37 7.70
CA ALA A 121 4.91 8.98 6.38
C ALA A 121 5.18 10.10 5.36
N VAL A 122 5.97 9.80 4.33
CA VAL A 122 6.28 10.75 3.25
C VAL A 122 5.92 10.13 1.91
N LEU A 123 5.14 10.85 1.12
CA LEU A 123 4.79 10.47 -0.24
C LEU A 123 5.42 11.45 -1.23
N VAL A 124 6.17 10.92 -2.19
CA VAL A 124 6.68 11.67 -3.34
C VAL A 124 5.96 11.18 -4.58
N LEU A 125 5.29 12.09 -5.29
CA LEU A 125 4.69 11.82 -6.60
C LEU A 125 5.31 12.74 -7.65
N ARG A 126 5.79 12.17 -8.74
CA ARG A 126 6.44 12.91 -9.84
C ARG A 126 5.46 13.14 -11.00
N PRO A 127 5.69 14.18 -11.82
CA PRO A 127 4.84 14.48 -12.98
C PRO A 127 4.77 13.37 -14.04
N ASP A 128 5.76 12.48 -14.08
CA ASP A 128 5.81 11.32 -14.99
C ASP A 128 4.95 10.15 -14.51
N GLY A 129 4.29 10.27 -13.34
CA GLY A 129 3.48 9.21 -12.74
C GLY A 129 4.28 8.16 -11.96
N THR A 130 5.59 8.39 -11.76
CA THR A 130 6.39 7.62 -10.81
C THR A 130 6.29 8.22 -9.41
N GLY A 131 6.50 7.41 -8.39
CA GLY A 131 6.46 7.90 -7.02
C GLY A 131 7.00 6.90 -6.01
N LYS A 132 7.07 7.38 -4.76
CA LYS A 132 7.59 6.63 -3.62
C LYS A 132 6.85 7.02 -2.36
N LEU A 133 6.28 6.04 -1.67
CA LEU A 133 5.71 6.16 -0.33
C LEU A 133 6.70 5.55 0.66
N THR A 134 7.04 6.28 1.71
CA THR A 134 7.93 5.80 2.79
C THR A 134 7.22 6.01 4.11
N VAL A 135 7.00 4.92 4.85
CA VAL A 135 6.24 4.90 6.09
C VAL A 135 7.03 4.15 7.15
N SER A 136 7.04 4.67 8.38
CA SER A 136 7.65 4.03 9.53
C SER A 136 6.83 4.27 10.79
N GLY A 137 6.85 3.31 11.71
CA GLY A 137 6.16 3.43 12.98
C GLY A 137 4.64 3.36 12.86
N LEU A 138 4.08 2.60 11.90
CA LEU A 138 2.66 2.25 11.96
C LEU A 138 2.44 1.31 13.15
N ALA A 139 1.47 1.63 13.98
CA ALA A 139 1.19 0.87 15.19
C ALA A 139 0.10 -0.18 14.94
N PRO A 140 0.21 -1.37 15.55
CA PRO A 140 -0.86 -2.37 15.49
C PRO A 140 -2.15 -1.81 16.09
N ALA A 141 -3.26 -2.04 15.41
CA ALA A 141 -4.60 -1.60 15.84
C ALA A 141 -5.26 -2.60 16.79
N LEU A 142 -4.92 -3.88 16.66
CA LEU A 142 -5.46 -4.96 17.50
C LEU A 142 -4.35 -5.61 18.33
N PRO A 143 -4.62 -5.97 19.60
CA PRO A 143 -3.71 -6.78 20.39
C PRO A 143 -3.44 -8.13 19.71
N GLN A 144 -2.21 -8.62 19.84
CA GLN A 144 -1.80 -9.92 19.32
C GLN A 144 -1.26 -10.78 20.48
N PRO A 145 -1.29 -12.12 20.35
CA PRO A 145 -0.69 -13.00 21.33
C PRO A 145 0.78 -12.66 21.59
N ALA A 146 1.25 -12.86 22.82
CA ALA A 146 2.65 -12.66 23.17
C ALA A 146 3.57 -13.47 22.23
N GLY A 147 4.61 -12.83 21.71
CA GLY A 147 5.54 -13.44 20.76
C GLY A 147 5.12 -13.37 19.28
N SER A 148 3.91 -12.90 18.96
CA SER A 148 3.51 -12.67 17.57
C SER A 148 4.21 -11.46 16.96
N SER A 149 4.82 -11.62 15.79
CA SER A 149 5.39 -10.51 15.02
C SER A 149 4.33 -9.48 14.60
N LEU A 150 3.07 -9.90 14.42
CA LEU A 150 1.96 -9.00 14.08
C LEU A 150 1.65 -7.98 15.18
N GLY A 151 2.13 -8.19 16.40
CA GLY A 151 2.05 -7.23 17.50
C GLY A 151 3.12 -6.14 17.45
N GLN A 152 4.06 -6.19 16.50
CA GLN A 152 5.12 -5.21 16.34
C GLN A 152 4.68 -4.04 15.45
N PRO A 153 5.35 -2.87 15.53
CA PRO A 153 5.19 -1.82 14.54
C PRO A 153 5.55 -2.27 13.13
N LEU A 154 4.96 -1.62 12.13
CA LEU A 154 5.25 -1.84 10.72
C LEU A 154 5.84 -0.58 10.09
N GLY A 155 6.87 -0.77 9.27
CA GLY A 155 7.38 0.23 8.35
C GLY A 155 7.46 -0.36 6.94
N PHE A 156 7.31 0.49 5.93
CA PHE A 156 7.45 0.08 4.54
C PHE A 156 7.90 1.21 3.64
N THR A 157 8.51 0.82 2.52
CA THR A 157 8.82 1.70 1.42
C THR A 157 8.25 1.10 0.15
N GLU A 158 7.41 1.84 -0.54
CA GLU A 158 6.80 1.40 -1.80
C GLU A 158 7.20 2.36 -2.90
N SER A 159 7.81 1.84 -3.95
CA SER A 159 8.09 2.60 -5.17
C SER A 159 7.16 2.11 -6.26
N PHE A 160 6.62 3.03 -7.04
CA PHE A 160 5.69 2.70 -8.11
C PHE A 160 6.00 3.48 -9.36
N SER A 161 5.76 2.83 -10.50
CA SER A 161 5.97 3.40 -11.81
C SER A 161 4.84 3.00 -12.72
N CYS A 162 4.51 3.88 -13.66
CA CYS A 162 3.61 3.53 -14.74
C CYS A 162 4.37 2.97 -15.93
N SER A 163 3.88 1.85 -16.46
CA SER A 163 4.31 1.24 -17.71
C SER A 163 3.18 1.22 -18.72
#